data_AF-A0AAQ5ZPA8-F1
#
_entry.id   AF-A0AAQ5ZPA8-F1
#
_cell.length_a   1.000
_cell.length_b   1.000
_cell.length_c   1.000
_cell.angle_alpha   90.00
_cell.angle_beta   90.00
_cell.angle_gamma   90.00
#
_symmetry.space_group_name_H-M   'P 1'
#
loop_
_entity.id
_entity.type
_entity.pdbx_description
1 polymer ?
#
loop_
_entity_poly.entity_id
_entity_poly.type
_entity_poly.pdbx_seq_one_letter_code
_entity_poly.pdbx_strand_id
1 'polypeptide(L)'
;DGEFRRHRIFLINFDELNSGIKKSKVSASQEAYEDVQWTSDSNSHPPWLRFHLNISRWQLYLHRDPNMEPLTQQLATHRIVSAVQKSGGTQLKLVMSFPNYGQAMLKPMKQERDEETNYNLYYFSDFERHNAEIAAFHLDRILGYRRVPPVAGRLVDVVKEIKDITTDRKLARTFFTSPVGNVCFYGQCSYYCSTEHAVCGRPRHLEASLAVMLPDLSLASRRTWRSPWRRSYSRSKLAKWETEPDYCSTVKKTPPYDKGTRLVDFMDMVILDFLMGNMDRHHYETFEKFGNNTFLLHLDNGRAFGRHSKDEPSILAPLEQCCRIRRSTWLRLRLLSLPQYRLSDVMRASLFSDPLHRVAPLLSEPHLAALN
;
A
#
# COMPACT_ATOMS: atom_id res chain seq x y z
N ASP A 1 15.88 -28.60 4.78
CA ASP A 1 15.08 -28.27 3.58
C ASP A 1 13.57 -28.49 3.65
N GLY A 2 13.05 -29.47 4.41
CA GLY A 2 11.59 -29.69 4.51
C GLY A 2 10.81 -28.64 5.33
N GLU A 3 11.43 -28.04 6.36
CA GLU A 3 10.77 -27.09 7.26
C GLU A 3 10.72 -25.66 6.68
N PHE A 4 11.78 -25.23 5.98
CA PHE A 4 11.84 -23.95 5.27
C PHE A 4 10.77 -23.80 4.17
N ARG A 5 10.34 -24.91 3.54
CA ARG A 5 9.31 -24.89 2.49
C ARG A 5 7.89 -24.65 3.03
N ARG A 6 7.60 -24.98 4.30
CA ARG A 6 6.26 -24.80 4.92
C ARG A 6 5.90 -23.35 5.27
N HIS A 7 6.88 -22.45 5.18
CA HIS A 7 6.74 -21.06 5.57
C HIS A 7 6.71 -20.08 4.39
N ARG A 8 6.85 -20.54 3.15
CA ARG A 8 6.79 -19.70 1.94
C ARG A 8 5.43 -19.78 1.24
N ILE A 9 5.07 -18.71 0.55
CA ILE A 9 3.77 -18.63 -0.13
C ILE A 9 3.72 -19.50 -1.39
N PHE A 10 4.84 -19.68 -2.08
CA PHE A 10 4.95 -20.59 -3.22
C PHE A 10 5.60 -21.91 -2.79
N LEU A 11 4.96 -23.03 -3.16
CA LEU A 11 5.65 -24.31 -3.31
C LEU A 11 6.15 -24.33 -4.74
N ILE A 12 7.44 -24.59 -4.94
CA ILE A 12 8.15 -24.33 -6.19
C ILE A 12 7.68 -25.32 -7.27
N ASN A 13 6.63 -24.98 -8.01
CA ASN A 13 6.27 -25.57 -9.31
C ASN A 13 6.35 -24.45 -10.36
N PHE A 14 7.47 -24.41 -11.09
CA PHE A 14 7.73 -23.31 -12.02
C PHE A 14 6.86 -23.33 -13.27
N ASP A 15 6.31 -24.48 -13.68
CA ASP A 15 5.44 -24.56 -14.86
C ASP A 15 4.06 -23.94 -14.60
N GLU A 16 3.48 -24.21 -13.43
CA GLU A 16 2.26 -23.55 -12.95
C GLU A 16 2.49 -22.05 -12.73
N LEU A 17 3.65 -21.67 -12.20
CA LEU A 17 4.01 -20.26 -11.99
C LEU A 17 4.17 -19.51 -13.33
N ASN A 18 4.91 -20.09 -14.28
CA ASN A 18 5.11 -19.55 -15.63
C ASN A 18 3.76 -19.35 -16.34
N SER A 19 2.91 -20.37 -16.33
CA SER A 19 1.60 -20.30 -16.99
C SER A 19 0.63 -19.35 -16.28
N GLY A 20 0.64 -19.29 -14.95
CA GLY A 20 -0.19 -18.38 -14.17
C GLY A 20 0.20 -16.91 -14.35
N ILE A 21 1.51 -16.60 -14.34
CA ILE A 21 2.01 -15.23 -14.59
C ILE A 21 1.55 -14.76 -15.98
N LYS A 22 1.75 -15.57 -17.02
CA LYS A 22 1.34 -15.23 -18.39
C LYS A 22 -0.18 -15.05 -18.53
N LYS A 23 -0.98 -15.75 -17.72
CA LYS A 23 -2.46 -15.58 -17.65
C LYS A 23 -2.91 -14.35 -16.87
N SER A 24 -2.14 -13.90 -15.89
CA SER A 24 -2.48 -12.74 -15.03
C SER A 24 -2.23 -11.36 -15.67
N LYS A 25 -1.68 -11.31 -16.89
CA LYS A 25 -1.46 -10.06 -17.62
C LYS A 25 -2.78 -9.34 -17.89
N VAL A 26 -2.78 -8.02 -17.69
CA VAL A 26 -3.99 -7.19 -17.92
C VAL A 26 -3.99 -6.54 -19.33
N SER A 27 -2.85 -6.56 -20.04
CA SER A 27 -2.73 -6.04 -21.41
C SER A 27 -3.05 -7.08 -22.48
N ALA A 28 -3.63 -6.61 -23.59
CA ALA A 28 -3.95 -7.43 -24.75
C ALA A 28 -2.77 -7.66 -25.73
N SER A 29 -1.73 -6.81 -25.71
CA SER A 29 -0.59 -6.94 -26.64
C SER A 29 0.55 -7.77 -26.05
N GLN A 30 0.96 -8.82 -26.77
CA GLN A 30 2.06 -9.71 -26.41
C GLN A 30 3.44 -9.16 -26.80
N GLU A 31 3.50 -8.29 -27.81
CA GLU A 31 4.75 -7.81 -28.43
C GLU A 31 5.64 -6.97 -27.50
N ALA A 32 5.05 -6.40 -26.44
CA ALA A 32 5.77 -5.55 -25.49
C ALA A 32 6.33 -6.31 -24.27
N TYR A 33 6.09 -7.62 -24.18
CA TYR A 33 6.61 -8.47 -23.10
C TYR A 33 7.80 -9.30 -23.60
N GLU A 34 8.80 -9.45 -22.74
CA GLU A 34 9.96 -10.30 -23.01
C GLU A 34 9.54 -11.78 -22.99
N ASP A 35 10.04 -12.60 -23.92
CA ASP A 35 9.82 -14.04 -23.85
C ASP A 35 10.78 -14.65 -22.82
N VAL A 36 10.30 -14.79 -21.58
CA VAL A 36 11.11 -15.30 -20.48
C VAL A 36 10.59 -16.65 -19.99
N GLN A 37 11.52 -17.59 -19.79
CA GLN A 37 11.28 -18.83 -19.06
C GLN A 37 11.92 -18.74 -17.67
N TRP A 38 11.09 -18.76 -16.62
CA TRP A 38 11.58 -18.70 -15.25
C TRP A 38 12.10 -20.08 -14.80
N THR A 39 13.39 -20.16 -14.47
CA THR A 39 14.06 -21.40 -14.03
C THR A 39 14.12 -21.51 -12.51
N SER A 40 14.78 -22.54 -11.98
CA SER A 40 14.95 -22.73 -10.52
C SER A 40 15.98 -21.81 -9.87
N ASP A 41 16.82 -21.12 -10.65
CA ASP A 41 17.80 -20.17 -10.12
C ASP A 41 17.16 -18.83 -9.79
N SER A 42 16.96 -18.56 -8.50
CA SER A 42 16.32 -17.35 -8.00
C SER A 42 17.10 -16.07 -8.27
N ASN A 43 18.40 -16.13 -8.58
CA ASN A 43 19.20 -14.95 -8.89
C ASN A 43 18.96 -14.45 -10.33
N SER A 44 18.44 -15.32 -11.21
CA SER A 44 18.06 -14.96 -12.58
C SER A 44 16.69 -14.27 -12.68
N HIS A 45 15.91 -14.28 -11.58
CA HIS A 45 14.54 -13.77 -11.58
C HIS A 45 14.50 -12.24 -11.44
N PRO A 46 13.49 -11.58 -12.06
CA PRO A 46 13.30 -10.16 -11.91
C PRO A 46 12.96 -9.82 -10.45
N PRO A 47 13.26 -8.60 -10.00
CA PRO A 47 13.04 -8.19 -8.62
C PRO A 47 11.64 -8.45 -8.08
N TRP A 48 10.59 -8.25 -8.89
CA TRP A 48 9.21 -8.49 -8.46
C TRP A 48 8.93 -9.97 -8.16
N LEU A 49 9.52 -10.90 -8.94
CA LEU A 49 9.33 -12.33 -8.77
C LEU A 49 10.12 -12.85 -7.56
N ARG A 50 11.35 -12.34 -7.37
CA ARG A 50 12.13 -12.60 -6.15
C ARG A 50 11.37 -12.17 -4.89
N PHE A 51 10.68 -11.03 -4.94
CA PHE A 51 9.80 -10.59 -3.87
C PHE A 51 8.65 -11.58 -3.63
N HIS A 52 7.90 -11.96 -4.67
CA HIS A 52 6.82 -12.94 -4.57
C HIS A 52 7.28 -14.28 -3.95
N LEU A 53 8.41 -14.81 -4.38
CA LEU A 53 8.98 -16.08 -3.89
C LEU A 53 9.50 -16.01 -2.44
N ASN A 54 9.79 -14.81 -1.93
CA ASN A 54 10.28 -14.59 -0.57
C ASN A 54 9.17 -14.26 0.44
N ILE A 55 7.93 -14.03 -0.01
CA ILE A 55 6.80 -13.86 0.90
C ILE A 55 6.66 -15.09 1.80
N SER A 56 6.64 -14.84 3.11
CA SER A 56 6.61 -15.87 4.14
C SER A 56 5.34 -15.81 4.97
N ARG A 57 5.18 -16.77 5.90
CA ARG A 57 4.08 -16.80 6.87
C ARG A 57 4.01 -15.57 7.78
N TRP A 58 5.11 -14.85 7.98
CA TRP A 58 5.23 -13.84 9.04
C TRP A 58 5.48 -12.42 8.54
N GLN A 59 5.92 -12.27 7.29
CA GLN A 59 6.30 -10.99 6.69
C GLN A 59 6.33 -11.09 5.16
N LEU A 60 6.13 -9.95 4.49
CA LEU A 60 6.22 -9.81 3.03
C LEU A 60 7.66 -9.83 2.51
N TYR A 61 8.60 -9.30 3.28
CA TYR A 61 10.02 -9.19 2.90
C TYR A 61 10.92 -9.23 4.14
N LEU A 62 12.22 -9.53 3.96
CA LEU A 62 13.17 -9.76 5.05
C LEU A 62 13.72 -8.45 5.66
N HIS A 63 14.37 -8.51 6.83
CA HIS A 63 14.94 -7.33 7.52
C HIS A 63 15.96 -6.56 6.66
N ARG A 64 16.83 -7.32 6.02
CA ARG A 64 17.91 -6.86 5.15
C ARG A 64 17.80 -7.59 3.82
N ASP A 65 16.66 -7.37 3.16
CA ASP A 65 16.38 -8.03 1.89
C ASP A 65 17.22 -7.40 0.77
N PRO A 66 18.19 -8.13 0.17
CA PRO A 66 19.03 -7.58 -0.91
C PRO A 66 18.21 -7.29 -2.18
N ASN A 67 16.98 -7.80 -2.27
CA ASN A 67 16.09 -7.54 -3.39
C ASN A 67 15.33 -6.20 -3.26
N MET A 68 15.38 -5.55 -2.09
CA MET A 68 14.59 -4.34 -1.84
C MET A 68 14.98 -3.19 -2.77
N GLU A 69 16.27 -2.87 -2.83
CA GLU A 69 16.78 -1.77 -3.67
C GLU A 69 16.56 -2.04 -5.17
N PRO A 70 16.90 -3.23 -5.72
CA PRO A 70 16.55 -3.57 -7.10
C PRO A 70 15.05 -3.45 -7.40
N LEU A 71 14.18 -3.84 -6.46
CA LEU A 71 12.73 -3.77 -6.64
C LEU A 71 12.23 -2.33 -6.64
N THR A 72 12.64 -1.49 -5.69
CA THR A 72 12.23 -0.08 -5.64
C THR A 72 12.78 0.68 -6.84
N GLN A 73 14.00 0.37 -7.28
CA GLN A 73 14.58 0.92 -8.52
C GLN A 73 13.78 0.50 -9.75
N GLN A 74 13.34 -0.77 -9.82
CA GLN A 74 12.48 -1.28 -10.89
C GLN A 74 11.19 -0.45 -10.97
N LEU A 75 10.48 -0.30 -9.84
CA LEU A 75 9.22 0.45 -9.75
C LEU A 75 9.40 1.92 -10.21
N ALA A 76 10.50 2.55 -9.79
CA ALA A 76 10.75 3.95 -10.06
C ALA A 76 11.21 4.25 -11.49
N THR A 77 11.89 3.33 -12.17
CA THR A 77 12.62 3.66 -13.42
C THR A 77 12.35 2.74 -14.60
N HIS A 78 11.90 1.50 -14.41
CA HIS A 78 11.72 0.60 -15.53
C HIS A 78 10.62 1.11 -16.47
N ARG A 79 10.82 0.89 -17.77
CA ARG A 79 9.86 1.26 -18.81
C ARG A 79 8.49 0.63 -18.53
N ILE A 80 7.45 1.45 -18.56
CA ILE A 80 6.07 0.97 -18.50
C ILE A 80 5.64 0.62 -19.93
N VAL A 81 5.04 -0.56 -20.11
CA VAL A 81 4.58 -1.06 -21.42
C VAL A 81 3.06 -1.12 -21.53
N SER A 82 2.35 -1.09 -20.41
CA SER A 82 0.90 -0.97 -20.40
C SER A 82 0.43 -0.26 -19.13
N ALA A 83 -0.59 0.58 -19.30
CA ALA A 83 -1.29 1.25 -18.22
C ALA A 83 -2.79 1.05 -18.41
N VAL A 84 -3.47 0.50 -17.41
CA VAL A 84 -4.92 0.25 -17.47
C VAL A 84 -5.55 0.63 -16.14
N GLN A 85 -6.83 0.99 -16.12
CA GLN A 85 -7.44 1.34 -14.87
C GLN A 85 -7.87 0.11 -14.07
N LYS A 86 -7.60 0.11 -12.76
CA LYS A 86 -8.10 -0.95 -11.88
C LYS A 86 -9.64 -0.86 -11.79
N SER A 87 -10.31 -1.97 -12.08
CA SER A 87 -11.77 -2.09 -11.89
C SER A 87 -12.15 -2.16 -10.41
N GLY A 88 -13.35 -1.65 -10.08
CA GLY A 88 -13.97 -1.77 -8.75
C GLY A 88 -13.32 -0.95 -7.64
N GLY A 89 -12.48 0.03 -7.97
CA GLY A 89 -11.92 0.98 -6.99
C GLY A 89 -12.87 2.15 -6.70
N THR A 90 -12.78 2.72 -5.50
CA THR A 90 -13.51 3.95 -5.13
C THR A 90 -12.89 5.18 -5.77
N GLN A 91 -11.56 5.31 -5.70
CA GLN A 91 -10.79 6.40 -6.31
C GLN A 91 -9.89 5.90 -7.46
N LEU A 92 -9.30 6.84 -8.20
CA LEU A 92 -8.46 6.57 -9.37
C LEU A 92 -7.21 5.77 -9.00
N LYS A 93 -7.08 4.57 -9.58
CA LYS A 93 -5.92 3.68 -9.44
C LYS A 93 -5.63 3.03 -10.78
N LEU A 94 -4.37 2.97 -11.20
CA LEU A 94 -3.95 2.31 -12.45
C LEU A 94 -3.10 1.08 -12.14
N VAL A 95 -3.17 0.07 -13.00
CA VAL A 95 -2.24 -1.06 -13.01
C VAL A 95 -1.21 -0.79 -14.12
N MET A 96 0.04 -0.65 -13.71
CA MET A 96 1.19 -0.46 -14.59
C MET A 96 1.89 -1.80 -14.80
N SER A 97 2.15 -2.16 -16.05
CA SER A 97 2.86 -3.39 -16.41
C SER A 97 4.24 -3.08 -16.99
N PHE A 98 5.22 -3.92 -16.66
CA PHE A 98 6.61 -3.84 -17.11
C PHE A 98 6.93 -4.96 -18.12
N PRO A 99 7.98 -4.83 -18.96
CA PRO A 99 8.34 -5.84 -19.97
C PRO A 99 8.54 -7.24 -19.42
N ASN A 100 9.05 -7.34 -18.19
CA ASN A 100 9.34 -8.58 -17.47
C ASN A 100 8.11 -9.19 -16.76
N TYR A 101 6.89 -8.87 -17.23
CA TYR A 101 5.59 -9.25 -16.65
C TYR A 101 5.26 -8.72 -15.25
N GLY A 102 6.19 -8.00 -14.61
CA GLY A 102 5.94 -7.37 -13.33
C GLY A 102 4.80 -6.35 -13.44
N GLN A 103 4.04 -6.19 -12.36
CA GLN A 103 2.98 -5.19 -12.28
C GLN A 103 3.10 -4.36 -11.00
N ALA A 104 2.63 -3.12 -11.07
CA ALA A 104 2.52 -2.21 -9.94
C ALA A 104 1.18 -1.48 -9.94
N MET A 105 0.65 -1.23 -8.75
CA MET A 105 -0.49 -0.35 -8.54
C MET A 105 0.02 1.09 -8.47
N LEU A 106 -0.45 1.93 -9.39
CA LEU A 106 -0.19 3.35 -9.41
C LEU A 106 -1.32 4.14 -8.75
N LYS A 107 -0.96 5.03 -7.81
CA LYS A 107 -1.85 6.10 -7.33
C LYS A 107 -1.24 7.46 -7.69
N PRO A 108 -1.94 8.30 -8.46
CA PRO A 108 -1.43 9.61 -8.84
C PRO A 108 -1.49 10.62 -7.69
N MET A 109 -0.68 11.66 -7.76
CA MET A 109 -0.81 12.83 -6.92
C MET A 109 -2.15 13.53 -7.15
N LYS A 110 -2.87 13.80 -6.05
CA LYS A 110 -4.15 14.55 -6.03
C LYS A 110 -4.12 15.79 -5.15
N GLN A 111 -3.22 15.85 -4.18
CA GLN A 111 -3.08 16.94 -3.21
C GLN A 111 -1.61 17.28 -3.02
N GLU A 112 -1.32 18.54 -2.73
CA GLU A 112 0.03 18.99 -2.36
C GLU A 112 0.48 18.39 -1.02
N ARG A 113 1.79 18.52 -0.72
CA ARG A 113 2.43 17.92 0.46
C ARG A 113 2.04 18.57 1.79
N ASP A 114 1.68 19.84 1.73
CA ASP A 114 1.30 20.71 2.84
C ASP A 114 -0.22 20.86 3.01
N GLU A 115 -1.00 20.34 2.07
CA GLU A 115 -2.46 20.35 2.16
C GLU A 115 -2.99 19.38 3.22
N GLU A 116 -3.70 19.93 4.22
CA GLU A 116 -4.46 19.13 5.17
C GLU A 116 -5.88 18.81 4.66
N THR A 117 -6.37 17.62 5.02
CA THR A 117 -7.75 17.21 4.82
C THR A 117 -8.66 18.14 5.60
N ASN A 118 -9.61 18.78 4.91
CA ASN A 118 -10.58 19.69 5.51
C ASN A 118 -11.28 19.07 6.74
N TYR A 119 -11.36 19.81 7.86
CA TYR A 119 -11.95 19.33 9.13
C TYR A 119 -13.39 18.82 9.02
N ASN A 120 -14.16 19.32 8.05
CA ASN A 120 -15.55 18.93 7.82
C ASN A 120 -15.70 17.64 7.01
N LEU A 121 -14.62 17.13 6.40
CA LEU A 121 -14.67 15.86 5.67
C LEU A 121 -14.64 14.68 6.63
N TYR A 122 -15.58 13.76 6.40
CA TYR A 122 -15.52 12.42 6.98
C TYR A 122 -14.39 11.61 6.35
N TYR A 123 -13.82 10.67 7.11
CA TYR A 123 -12.77 9.75 6.65
C TYR A 123 -13.15 8.96 5.37
N PHE A 124 -14.44 8.71 5.13
CA PHE A 124 -14.90 8.04 3.91
C PHE A 124 -14.96 8.96 2.67
N SER A 125 -14.86 10.27 2.85
CA SER A 125 -14.81 11.28 1.79
C SER A 125 -13.41 11.82 1.54
N ASP A 126 -12.41 11.38 2.30
CA ASP A 126 -11.04 11.87 2.12
C ASP A 126 -10.42 11.38 0.81
N PHE A 127 -9.57 12.21 0.21
CA PHE A 127 -8.80 11.88 -0.98
C PHE A 127 -7.68 10.90 -0.63
N GLU A 128 -7.38 9.98 -1.55
CA GLU A 128 -6.15 9.20 -1.44
C GLU A 128 -4.93 10.04 -1.88
N ARG A 129 -3.85 9.91 -1.13
CA ARG A 129 -2.57 10.59 -1.30
C ARG A 129 -1.50 9.57 -1.65
N HIS A 130 -0.85 9.76 -2.79
CA HIS A 130 0.22 8.85 -3.23
C HIS A 130 1.41 8.81 -2.26
N ASN A 131 1.82 9.96 -1.72
CA ASN A 131 2.92 10.08 -0.77
C ASN A 131 2.61 9.37 0.57
N ALA A 132 1.33 9.25 0.93
CA ALA A 132 0.92 8.49 2.11
C ALA A 132 1.18 6.98 1.94
N GLU A 133 0.99 6.41 0.75
CA GLU A 133 1.34 5.00 0.49
C GLU A 133 2.85 4.75 0.60
N ILE A 134 3.66 5.68 0.07
CA ILE A 134 5.13 5.59 0.16
C ILE A 134 5.55 5.71 1.63
N ALA A 135 5.03 6.72 2.34
CA ALA A 135 5.35 6.94 3.74
C ALA A 135 4.93 5.77 4.63
N ALA A 136 3.76 5.16 4.39
CA ALA A 136 3.31 3.98 5.14
C ALA A 136 4.27 2.79 4.96
N PHE A 137 4.79 2.56 3.75
CA PHE A 137 5.80 1.51 3.51
C PHE A 137 7.08 1.76 4.30
N HIS A 138 7.59 3.00 4.31
CA HIS A 138 8.78 3.34 5.09
C HIS A 138 8.55 3.24 6.60
N LEU A 139 7.40 3.71 7.10
CA LEU A 139 7.03 3.66 8.51
C LEU A 139 6.85 2.20 9.00
N ASP A 140 6.17 1.36 8.22
CA ASP A 140 6.02 -0.07 8.49
C ASP A 140 7.39 -0.79 8.59
N ARG A 141 8.34 -0.43 7.73
CA ARG A 141 9.72 -0.93 7.76
C ARG A 141 10.47 -0.46 9.01
N ILE A 142 10.28 0.81 9.40
CA ILE A 142 10.87 1.41 10.61
C ILE A 142 10.30 0.77 11.86
N LEU A 143 9.01 0.46 11.91
CA LEU A 143 8.39 -0.25 13.04
C LEU A 143 8.76 -1.74 13.06
N GLY A 144 9.38 -2.25 12.00
CA GLY A 144 9.86 -3.62 11.91
C GLY A 144 8.79 -4.64 11.55
N TYR A 145 7.63 -4.17 11.06
CA TYR A 145 6.49 -5.02 10.73
C TYR A 145 6.68 -5.81 9.43
N ARG A 146 7.04 -5.12 8.34
CA ARG A 146 7.30 -5.70 7.00
C ARG A 146 6.06 -6.32 6.37
N ARG A 147 4.97 -5.56 6.40
CA ARG A 147 3.61 -6.00 6.04
C ARG A 147 2.91 -5.08 5.04
N VAL A 148 3.51 -3.93 4.72
CA VAL A 148 3.14 -3.11 3.55
C VAL A 148 3.95 -3.60 2.34
N PRO A 149 3.34 -3.88 1.18
CA PRO A 149 4.09 -4.19 -0.04
C PRO A 149 5.07 -3.07 -0.39
N PRO A 150 6.26 -3.36 -0.96
CA PRO A 150 7.19 -2.32 -1.40
C PRO A 150 6.53 -1.25 -2.28
N VAL A 151 6.73 0.01 -1.92
CA VAL A 151 6.22 1.19 -2.65
C VAL A 151 7.38 2.12 -2.95
N ALA A 152 7.44 2.65 -4.17
CA ALA A 152 8.41 3.67 -4.56
C ALA A 152 7.69 4.85 -5.21
N GLY A 153 8.23 6.05 -5.02
CA GLY A 153 7.84 7.23 -5.79
C GLY A 153 8.34 7.19 -7.24
N ARG A 154 7.54 7.74 -8.17
CA ARG A 154 7.94 7.98 -9.55
C ARG A 154 7.33 9.25 -10.12
N LEU A 155 8.09 9.92 -10.97
CA LEU A 155 7.60 10.98 -11.83
C LEU A 155 7.20 10.37 -13.18
N VAL A 156 5.90 10.37 -13.49
CA VAL A 156 5.34 9.69 -14.66
C VAL A 156 5.03 10.71 -15.76
N ASP A 157 5.50 10.47 -16.99
CA ASP A 157 5.03 11.22 -18.17
C ASP A 157 3.64 10.69 -18.56
N VAL A 158 2.58 11.44 -18.21
CA VAL A 158 1.19 10.99 -18.39
C VAL A 158 0.82 10.71 -19.84
N VAL A 159 1.57 11.25 -20.80
CA VAL A 159 1.34 10.98 -22.22
C VAL A 159 2.07 9.70 -22.62
N LYS A 160 3.41 9.66 -22.48
CA LYS A 160 4.21 8.50 -22.95
C LYS A 160 3.95 7.22 -22.16
N GLU A 161 3.72 7.35 -20.86
CA GLU A 161 3.66 6.22 -19.93
C GLU A 161 2.23 5.87 -19.49
N ILE A 162 1.22 6.59 -19.98
CA ILE A 162 -0.19 6.26 -19.73
C ILE A 162 -1.01 6.39 -21.02
N LYS A 163 -1.19 7.61 -21.53
CA LYS A 163 -2.10 7.88 -22.66
C LYS A 163 -1.77 7.09 -23.92
N ASP A 164 -0.50 7.07 -24.32
CA ASP A 164 -0.08 6.50 -25.60
C ASP A 164 0.00 4.96 -25.56
N ILE A 165 0.07 4.37 -24.36
CA ILE A 165 0.26 2.92 -24.16
C ILE A 165 -0.94 2.23 -23.49
N THR A 166 -2.01 2.96 -23.19
CA THR A 166 -3.21 2.36 -22.61
C THR A 166 -4.05 1.66 -23.67
N THR A 167 -4.37 0.39 -23.42
CA THR A 167 -5.37 -0.36 -24.21
C THR A 167 -6.78 -0.22 -23.62
N ASP A 168 -6.92 0.43 -22.47
CA ASP A 168 -8.20 0.66 -21.81
C ASP A 168 -8.91 1.86 -22.45
N ARG A 169 -9.88 1.55 -23.31
CA ARG A 169 -10.68 2.56 -24.02
C ARG A 169 -11.45 3.49 -23.08
N LYS A 170 -11.80 3.05 -21.87
CA LYS A 170 -12.50 3.89 -20.89
C LYS A 170 -11.54 4.92 -20.33
N LEU A 171 -10.35 4.51 -19.90
CA LEU A 171 -9.30 5.41 -19.44
C LEU A 171 -8.87 6.38 -20.54
N ALA A 172 -8.60 5.89 -21.75
CA ALA A 172 -8.13 6.68 -22.89
C ALA A 172 -9.03 7.88 -23.21
N ARG A 173 -10.35 7.72 -23.08
CA ARG A 173 -11.34 8.77 -23.36
C ARG A 173 -11.39 9.89 -22.33
N THR A 174 -10.74 9.74 -21.18
CA THR A 174 -10.77 10.73 -20.09
C THR A 174 -9.64 11.75 -20.18
N PHE A 175 -8.72 11.61 -21.14
CA PHE A 175 -7.62 12.53 -21.31
C PHE A 175 -8.07 13.83 -21.98
N PHE A 176 -7.59 14.96 -21.48
CA PHE A 176 -7.82 16.29 -22.07
C PHE A 176 -6.65 17.24 -21.75
N THR A 177 -6.63 18.38 -22.43
CA THR A 177 -5.67 19.46 -22.14
C THR A 177 -6.41 20.54 -21.35
N SER A 178 -5.86 20.90 -20.18
CA SER A 178 -6.41 21.98 -19.35
C SER A 178 -6.25 23.35 -20.01
N PRO A 179 -6.97 24.40 -19.53
CA PRO A 179 -6.83 25.76 -20.05
C PRO A 179 -5.41 26.35 -19.98
N VAL A 180 -4.54 25.80 -19.13
CA VAL A 180 -3.14 26.22 -18.97
C VAL A 180 -2.14 25.30 -19.68
N GLY A 181 -2.61 24.43 -20.56
CA GLY A 181 -1.76 23.58 -21.40
C GLY A 181 -1.26 22.28 -20.74
N ASN A 182 -1.64 21.99 -19.49
CA ASN A 182 -1.29 20.73 -18.83
C ASN A 182 -2.13 19.57 -19.38
N VAL A 183 -1.53 18.38 -19.52
CA VAL A 183 -2.25 17.16 -19.88
C VAL A 183 -2.85 16.54 -18.62
N CYS A 184 -4.16 16.30 -18.65
CA CYS A 184 -4.94 15.80 -17.53
C CYS A 184 -5.72 14.54 -17.89
N PHE A 185 -6.08 13.75 -16.89
CA PHE A 185 -7.04 12.66 -17.01
C PHE A 185 -7.74 12.41 -15.67
N TYR A 186 -8.93 11.81 -15.70
CA TYR A 186 -9.71 11.54 -14.50
C TYR A 186 -10.13 10.07 -14.34
N GLY A 187 -10.03 9.25 -15.38
CA GLY A 187 -10.44 7.84 -15.33
C GLY A 187 -11.93 7.63 -15.01
N GLN A 188 -12.31 6.45 -14.53
CA GLN A 188 -13.69 6.04 -14.27
C GLN A 188 -13.82 5.28 -12.95
N CYS A 189 -14.00 5.99 -11.85
CA CYS A 189 -14.21 5.42 -10.51
C CYS A 189 -15.44 6.07 -9.87
N SER A 190 -15.87 5.56 -8.71
CA SER A 190 -17.09 6.08 -8.07
C SER A 190 -16.88 7.46 -7.44
N TYR A 191 -15.69 7.77 -6.95
CA TYR A 191 -15.38 8.98 -6.19
C TYR A 191 -14.30 9.79 -6.90
N TYR A 192 -14.59 11.06 -7.21
CA TYR A 192 -13.61 12.03 -7.70
C TYR A 192 -12.91 11.63 -9.01
N CYS A 193 -13.62 10.93 -9.90
CA CYS A 193 -13.23 10.67 -11.28
C CYS A 193 -14.13 11.47 -12.24
N SER A 194 -13.92 12.78 -12.27
CA SER A 194 -14.60 13.74 -13.15
C SER A 194 -13.63 14.83 -13.61
N THR A 195 -14.03 15.66 -14.56
CA THR A 195 -13.18 16.77 -15.06
C THR A 195 -12.75 17.72 -13.95
N GLU A 196 -13.61 17.99 -12.96
CA GLU A 196 -13.34 18.88 -11.83
C GLU A 196 -12.32 18.30 -10.83
N HIS A 197 -12.12 16.98 -10.86
CA HIS A 197 -11.21 16.26 -9.96
C HIS A 197 -10.09 15.52 -10.71
N ALA A 198 -9.84 15.93 -11.95
CA ALA A 198 -8.81 15.35 -12.81
C ALA A 198 -7.42 15.54 -12.18
N VAL A 199 -6.54 14.57 -12.45
CA VAL A 199 -5.12 14.70 -12.14
C VAL A 199 -4.38 15.21 -13.37
N CYS A 200 -3.48 16.16 -13.18
CA CYS A 200 -2.81 16.88 -14.26
C CYS A 200 -1.29 16.85 -14.08
N GLY A 201 -0.57 16.64 -15.17
CA GLY A 201 0.89 16.81 -15.17
C GLY A 201 1.32 18.28 -15.08
N ARG A 202 2.63 18.52 -14.92
CA ARG A 202 3.25 19.85 -14.92
C ARG A 202 4.40 19.94 -15.96
N PRO A 203 4.12 20.22 -17.25
CA PRO A 203 2.81 20.11 -17.90
C PRO A 203 2.43 18.66 -18.23
N ARG A 204 3.41 17.74 -18.23
CA ARG A 204 3.23 16.30 -18.53
C ARG A 204 3.65 15.37 -17.41
N HIS A 205 4.53 15.82 -16.54
CA HIS A 205 5.03 15.01 -15.45
C HIS A 205 4.09 15.07 -14.24
N LEU A 206 3.68 13.90 -13.75
CA LEU A 206 2.81 13.74 -12.60
C LEU A 206 3.50 12.81 -11.59
N GLU A 207 3.60 13.26 -10.34
CA GLU A 207 4.10 12.41 -9.26
C GLU A 207 3.08 11.31 -8.95
N ALA A 208 3.59 10.12 -8.63
CA ALA A 208 2.77 8.97 -8.29
C ALA A 208 3.52 8.00 -7.37
N SER A 209 2.77 7.19 -6.64
CA SER A 209 3.30 6.03 -5.93
C SER A 209 3.09 4.78 -6.77
N LEU A 210 4.11 3.93 -6.83
CA LEU A 210 4.03 2.59 -7.41
C LEU A 210 4.23 1.56 -6.31
N ALA A 211 3.17 0.87 -5.94
CA ALA A 211 3.22 -0.29 -5.05
C ALA A 211 3.36 -1.56 -5.90
N VAL A 212 4.34 -2.42 -5.62
CA VAL A 212 4.43 -3.72 -6.30
C VAL A 212 3.14 -4.50 -6.09
N MET A 213 2.62 -5.11 -7.17
CA MET A 213 1.45 -5.97 -7.05
C MET A 213 1.80 -7.20 -6.22
N LEU A 214 0.92 -7.55 -5.27
CA LEU A 214 0.96 -8.86 -4.64
C LEU A 214 0.67 -9.94 -5.71
N PRO A 215 1.04 -11.21 -5.44
CA PRO A 215 0.76 -12.26 -6.40
C PRO A 215 -0.73 -12.32 -6.75
N ASP A 216 -0.99 -12.72 -8.00
CA ASP A 216 -2.34 -12.87 -8.52
C ASP A 216 -3.16 -13.81 -7.62
N LEU A 217 -4.46 -13.53 -7.50
CA LEU A 217 -5.35 -14.31 -6.62
C LEU A 217 -5.46 -15.78 -7.03
N SER A 218 -5.25 -16.11 -8.31
CA SER A 218 -5.19 -17.50 -8.80
C SER A 218 -3.93 -18.24 -8.35
N LEU A 219 -2.84 -17.51 -8.08
CA LEU A 219 -1.55 -18.04 -7.64
C LEU A 219 -1.41 -18.07 -6.12
N ALA A 220 -1.95 -17.05 -5.45
CA ALA A 220 -1.95 -16.95 -4.00
C ALA A 220 -3.24 -16.30 -3.48
N SER A 221 -4.22 -17.15 -3.17
CA SER A 221 -5.51 -16.72 -2.62
C SER A 221 -5.33 -15.91 -1.33
N ARG A 222 -6.11 -14.83 -1.24
CA ARG A 222 -6.18 -13.94 -0.09
C ARG A 222 -7.60 -13.88 0.43
N ARG A 223 -7.72 -13.87 1.76
CA ARG A 223 -8.99 -13.70 2.46
C ARG A 223 -9.10 -12.29 2.98
N THR A 224 -10.20 -11.62 2.62
CA THR A 224 -10.60 -10.33 3.18
C THR A 224 -11.37 -10.56 4.48
N TRP A 225 -11.00 -9.81 5.52
CA TRP A 225 -11.65 -9.83 6.82
C TRP A 225 -12.22 -8.46 7.13
N ARG A 226 -13.45 -8.42 7.64
CA ARG A 226 -14.04 -7.20 8.17
C ARG A 226 -13.36 -6.83 9.49
N SER A 227 -12.90 -5.59 9.61
CA SER A 227 -12.34 -5.08 10.86
C SER A 227 -13.41 -5.11 11.98
N PRO A 228 -13.09 -5.60 13.19
CA PRO A 228 -14.04 -5.53 14.32
C PRO A 228 -14.31 -4.08 14.70
N TRP A 229 -13.28 -3.22 14.61
CA TRP A 229 -13.38 -1.79 14.83
C TRP A 229 -13.66 -1.01 13.54
N ARG A 230 -14.31 -1.63 12.55
CA ARG A 230 -14.79 -0.92 11.37
C ARG A 230 -15.72 0.21 11.83
N ARG A 231 -15.43 1.44 11.41
CA ARG A 231 -16.28 2.61 11.62
C ARG A 231 -17.67 2.43 10.96
N SER A 232 -18.63 3.29 11.28
CA SER A 232 -20.01 3.13 10.79
C SER A 232 -20.15 3.35 9.28
N TYR A 233 -19.34 4.25 8.71
CA TYR A 233 -19.52 4.83 7.36
C TYR A 233 -20.88 5.51 7.24
N SER A 234 -21.25 6.23 8.29
CA SER A 234 -22.51 6.96 8.42
C SER A 234 -22.24 8.34 9.00
N ARG A 235 -23.06 9.31 8.61
CA ARG A 235 -23.04 10.68 9.16
C ARG A 235 -23.76 10.80 10.50
N SER A 236 -24.54 9.79 10.88
CA SER A 236 -25.41 9.84 12.07
C SER A 236 -25.29 8.64 12.99
N LYS A 237 -24.81 7.50 12.49
CA LYS A 237 -24.67 6.27 13.29
C LYS A 237 -23.26 6.16 13.87
N LEU A 238 -23.19 5.83 15.15
CA LEU A 238 -21.96 5.36 15.78
C LEU A 238 -21.80 3.84 15.59
N ALA A 239 -20.57 3.37 15.57
CA ALA A 239 -20.24 1.95 15.62
C ALA A 239 -20.31 1.43 17.05
N LYS A 240 -20.55 0.11 17.22
CA LYS A 240 -20.68 -0.50 18.55
C LYS A 240 -19.49 -0.26 19.46
N TRP A 241 -18.27 -0.32 18.90
CA TRP A 241 -17.04 -0.09 19.65
C TRP A 241 -16.86 1.35 20.14
N GLU A 242 -17.59 2.32 19.56
CA GLU A 242 -17.62 3.73 20.01
C GLU A 242 -18.55 3.92 21.21
N THR A 243 -19.53 3.04 21.39
CA THR A 243 -20.57 3.16 22.44
C THR A 243 -20.42 2.15 23.57
N GLU A 244 -19.68 1.05 23.36
CA GLU A 244 -19.51 -0.05 24.30
C GLU A 244 -18.06 -0.07 24.84
N PRO A 245 -17.80 0.34 26.10
CA PRO A 245 -16.44 0.34 26.66
C PRO A 245 -15.79 -1.05 26.70
N ASP A 246 -16.58 -2.09 26.98
CA ASP A 246 -16.11 -3.48 27.07
C ASP A 246 -16.13 -4.23 25.73
N TYR A 247 -16.25 -3.53 24.59
CA TYR A 247 -16.36 -4.14 23.26
C TYR A 247 -15.28 -5.20 22.98
N CYS A 248 -14.04 -4.95 23.38
CA CYS A 248 -12.94 -5.90 23.17
C CYS A 248 -13.12 -7.23 23.92
N SER A 249 -13.83 -7.26 25.06
CA SER A 249 -14.09 -8.51 25.80
C SER A 249 -14.87 -9.52 24.96
N THR A 250 -15.75 -9.04 24.08
CA THR A 250 -16.45 -9.86 23.08
C THR A 250 -15.53 -10.25 21.94
N VAL A 251 -14.72 -9.31 21.43
CA VAL A 251 -13.77 -9.60 20.33
C VAL A 251 -12.78 -10.68 20.72
N LYS A 252 -12.23 -10.63 21.95
CA LYS A 252 -11.30 -11.63 22.51
C LYS A 252 -11.87 -13.05 22.58
N LYS A 253 -13.19 -13.22 22.51
CA LYS A 253 -13.87 -14.53 22.50
C LYS A 253 -14.33 -14.95 21.11
N THR A 254 -14.15 -14.10 20.11
CA THR A 254 -14.66 -14.29 18.76
C THR A 254 -13.54 -14.78 17.84
N PRO A 255 -13.69 -15.93 17.15
CA PRO A 255 -12.74 -16.33 16.11
C PRO A 255 -12.65 -15.29 14.98
N PRO A 256 -11.44 -15.01 14.45
CA PRO A 256 -10.15 -15.63 14.75
C PRO A 256 -9.32 -14.91 15.84
N TYR A 257 -9.89 -14.00 16.61
CA TYR A 257 -9.17 -13.18 17.60
C TYR A 257 -8.98 -13.86 18.96
N ASP A 258 -9.70 -14.96 19.19
CA ASP A 258 -9.67 -15.77 20.40
C ASP A 258 -8.39 -16.61 20.54
N LYS A 259 -7.66 -16.84 19.45
CA LYS A 259 -6.47 -17.70 19.41
C LYS A 259 -5.33 -17.10 18.59
N GLY A 260 -4.11 -17.57 18.88
CA GLY A 260 -2.91 -17.21 18.13
C GLY A 260 -2.54 -15.73 18.26
N THR A 261 -2.00 -15.17 17.19
CA THR A 261 -1.46 -13.81 17.16
C THR A 261 -2.41 -12.77 16.60
N ARG A 262 -3.58 -13.18 16.07
CA ARG A 262 -4.45 -12.30 15.28
C ARG A 262 -4.81 -10.99 15.98
N LEU A 263 -5.18 -11.05 17.26
CA LEU A 263 -5.52 -9.85 18.03
C LEU A 263 -4.33 -8.90 18.13
N VAL A 264 -3.13 -9.40 18.46
CA VAL A 264 -1.94 -8.53 18.58
C VAL A 264 -1.39 -8.09 17.22
N ASP A 265 -1.62 -8.85 16.15
CA ASP A 265 -1.34 -8.39 14.78
C ASP A 265 -2.25 -7.22 14.38
N PHE A 266 -3.51 -7.23 14.83
CA PHE A 266 -4.43 -6.11 14.66
C PHE A 266 -3.97 -4.88 15.45
N MET A 267 -3.42 -5.06 16.66
CA MET A 267 -2.87 -3.95 17.46
C MET A 267 -1.66 -3.29 16.78
N ASP A 268 -0.77 -4.07 16.15
CA ASP A 268 0.34 -3.52 15.38
C ASP A 268 -0.14 -2.65 14.20
N MET A 269 -1.19 -3.09 13.49
CA MET A 269 -1.85 -2.33 12.42
C MET A 269 -2.51 -1.06 12.95
N VAL A 270 -3.17 -1.12 14.10
CA VAL A 270 -3.79 0.04 14.77
C VAL A 270 -2.75 1.08 15.17
N ILE A 271 -1.60 0.65 15.68
CA ILE A 271 -0.47 1.55 16.01
C ILE A 271 0.07 2.21 14.74
N LEU A 272 0.23 1.45 13.64
CA LEU A 272 0.62 2.01 12.35
C LEU A 272 -0.39 3.07 11.89
N ASP A 273 -1.67 2.70 11.88
CA ASP A 273 -2.77 3.56 11.45
C ASP A 273 -2.86 4.84 12.30
N PHE A 274 -2.65 4.76 13.61
CA PHE A 274 -2.66 5.94 14.49
C PHE A 274 -1.50 6.89 14.18
N LEU A 275 -0.27 6.39 14.10
CA LEU A 275 0.92 7.21 13.80
C LEU A 275 0.78 7.97 12.48
N MET A 276 0.03 7.41 11.53
CA MET A 276 -0.19 8.03 10.23
C MET A 276 -1.59 8.65 10.07
N GLY A 277 -2.41 8.69 11.13
CA GLY A 277 -3.77 9.25 11.08
C GLY A 277 -4.76 8.56 10.13
N ASN A 278 -4.54 7.28 9.78
CA ASN A 278 -5.40 6.53 8.87
C ASN A 278 -6.65 6.02 9.57
N MET A 279 -7.80 6.62 9.26
CA MET A 279 -9.09 6.25 9.83
C MET A 279 -9.86 5.19 9.03
N ASP A 280 -9.38 4.79 7.84
CA ASP A 280 -10.16 4.03 6.86
C ASP A 280 -9.93 2.50 6.92
N ARG A 281 -9.47 1.98 8.05
CA ARG A 281 -9.21 0.54 8.25
C ARG A 281 -10.49 -0.29 8.43
N HIS A 282 -11.33 -0.35 7.39
CA HIS A 282 -12.57 -1.12 7.42
C HIS A 282 -12.39 -2.63 7.20
N HIS A 283 -11.29 -3.01 6.56
CA HIS A 283 -10.96 -4.40 6.21
C HIS A 283 -9.46 -4.60 6.32
N TYR A 284 -9.05 -5.86 6.42
CA TYR A 284 -7.67 -6.30 6.25
C TYR A 284 -7.64 -7.61 5.48
N GLU A 285 -6.47 -7.94 4.92
CA GLU A 285 -6.27 -9.19 4.17
C GLU A 285 -5.24 -10.10 4.82
N THR A 286 -5.37 -11.40 4.57
CA THR A 286 -4.38 -12.43 4.92
C THR A 286 -4.21 -13.41 3.77
N PHE A 287 -3.05 -14.04 3.64
CA PHE A 287 -2.87 -15.15 2.70
C PHE A 287 -3.54 -16.43 3.22
N GLU A 288 -4.46 -17.01 2.45
CA GLU A 288 -5.27 -18.17 2.87
C GLU A 288 -4.42 -19.41 3.15
N LYS A 289 -3.36 -19.60 2.37
CA LYS A 289 -2.42 -20.70 2.50
C LYS A 289 -1.87 -20.90 3.91
N PHE A 290 -1.73 -19.82 4.67
CA PHE A 290 -1.18 -19.87 6.04
C PHE A 290 -2.26 -20.01 7.13
N GLY A 291 -3.54 -20.04 6.75
CA GLY A 291 -4.66 -20.11 7.67
C GLY A 291 -4.72 -18.91 8.61
N ASN A 292 -5.10 -19.14 9.87
CA ASN A 292 -5.21 -18.07 10.86
C ASN A 292 -3.86 -17.63 11.46
N ASN A 293 -2.82 -18.46 11.34
CA ASN A 293 -1.48 -18.22 11.88
C ASN A 293 -0.60 -17.49 10.85
N THR A 294 -0.97 -16.26 10.54
CA THR A 294 -0.30 -15.41 9.57
C THR A 294 -0.45 -13.94 9.98
N PHE A 295 0.45 -13.11 9.45
CA PHE A 295 0.37 -11.66 9.59
C PHE A 295 -0.80 -11.05 8.78
N LEU A 296 -1.17 -9.82 9.12
CA LEU A 296 -2.13 -9.01 8.37
C LEU A 296 -1.42 -8.16 7.32
N LEU A 297 -1.94 -8.12 6.10
CA LEU A 297 -1.43 -7.22 5.06
C LEU A 297 -1.84 -5.78 5.38
N HIS A 298 -0.88 -4.87 5.46
CA HIS A 298 -1.07 -3.45 5.74
C HIS A 298 -1.29 -2.69 4.41
N LEU A 299 -2.46 -2.87 3.79
CA LEU A 299 -2.82 -2.30 2.47
C LEU A 299 -3.61 -0.99 2.60
N ASP A 300 -3.91 -0.32 1.50
CA ASP A 300 -4.80 0.86 1.44
C ASP A 300 -4.47 1.95 2.47
N ASN A 301 -3.25 2.49 2.39
CA ASN A 301 -2.77 3.53 3.30
C ASN A 301 -2.92 4.94 2.70
N GLY A 302 -3.58 5.07 1.55
CA GLY A 302 -3.73 6.32 0.82
C GLY A 302 -4.46 7.43 1.59
N ARG A 303 -5.25 7.10 2.63
CA ARG A 303 -5.92 8.09 3.50
C ARG A 303 -5.14 8.42 4.77
N ALA A 304 -3.88 8.00 4.85
CA ALA A 304 -2.96 8.42 5.87
C ALA A 304 -2.39 9.82 5.58
N PHE A 305 -1.77 10.43 6.60
CA PHE A 305 -1.14 11.74 6.55
C PHE A 305 -2.08 12.83 6.01
N GLY A 306 -3.35 12.76 6.39
CA GLY A 306 -4.35 13.76 6.03
C GLY A 306 -4.25 15.02 6.89
N ARG A 307 -3.83 14.90 8.16
CA ARG A 307 -3.64 16.04 9.07
C ARG A 307 -2.39 15.83 9.92
N HIS A 308 -1.56 16.85 10.04
CA HIS A 308 -0.46 16.95 11.00
C HIS A 308 -0.84 17.80 12.21
N SER A 309 -1.86 18.65 12.09
CA SER A 309 -2.30 19.57 13.14
C SER A 309 -3.23 18.93 14.18
N LYS A 310 -3.67 17.69 13.95
CA LYS A 310 -4.63 17.00 14.82
C LYS A 310 -4.44 15.49 14.78
N ASP A 311 -4.23 14.92 15.96
CA ASP A 311 -4.28 13.48 16.18
C ASP A 311 -5.72 12.97 16.23
N GLU A 312 -5.89 11.68 15.91
CA GLU A 312 -7.18 11.00 15.99
C GLU A 312 -7.13 9.83 16.99
N PRO A 313 -7.32 10.10 18.30
CA PRO A 313 -7.24 9.09 19.35
C PRO A 313 -8.22 7.92 19.17
N SER A 314 -9.34 8.12 18.48
CA SER A 314 -10.31 7.05 18.23
C SER A 314 -9.72 5.88 17.42
N ILE A 315 -8.62 6.08 16.69
CA ILE A 315 -7.88 4.98 16.03
C ILE A 315 -7.30 4.02 17.08
N LEU A 316 -6.87 4.51 18.25
CA LEU A 316 -6.28 3.70 19.33
C LEU A 316 -7.31 2.99 20.21
N ALA A 317 -8.61 3.18 20.01
CA ALA A 317 -9.66 2.50 20.77
C ALA A 317 -9.46 0.97 20.89
N PRO A 318 -9.01 0.22 19.86
CA PRO A 318 -8.71 -1.20 20.01
C PRO A 318 -7.59 -1.47 21.04
N LEU A 319 -6.53 -0.65 21.04
CA LEU A 319 -5.40 -0.84 21.95
C LEU A 319 -5.80 -0.53 23.39
N GLU A 320 -6.56 0.55 23.60
CA GLU A 320 -7.11 0.95 24.89
C GLU A 320 -8.06 -0.13 25.44
N GLN A 321 -9.07 -0.52 24.67
CA GLN A 321 -10.07 -1.51 25.09
C GLN A 321 -9.47 -2.91 25.31
N CYS A 322 -8.48 -3.30 24.50
CA CYS A 322 -7.90 -4.64 24.60
C CYS A 322 -6.73 -4.74 25.58
N CYS A 323 -6.00 -3.66 25.83
CA CYS A 323 -4.82 -3.62 26.69
C CYS A 323 -3.81 -4.74 26.39
N ARG A 324 -3.54 -5.01 25.12
CA ARG A 324 -2.56 -6.01 24.68
C ARG A 324 -1.69 -5.45 23.58
N ILE A 325 -0.38 -5.58 23.73
CA ILE A 325 0.60 -5.17 22.73
C ILE A 325 1.66 -6.27 22.57
N ARG A 326 2.17 -6.43 21.35
CA ARG A 326 3.30 -7.32 21.10
C ARG A 326 4.57 -6.75 21.72
N ARG A 327 5.33 -7.58 22.45
CA ARG A 327 6.57 -7.15 23.12
C ARG A 327 7.57 -6.47 22.17
N SER A 328 7.78 -7.01 20.96
CA SER A 328 8.68 -6.42 19.97
C SER A 328 8.24 -5.02 19.55
N THR A 329 6.95 -4.81 19.34
CA THR A 329 6.35 -3.52 19.00
C THR A 329 6.56 -2.51 20.12
N TRP A 330 6.25 -2.90 21.35
CA TRP A 330 6.46 -2.05 22.52
C TRP A 330 7.92 -1.64 22.71
N LEU A 331 8.86 -2.58 22.59
CA LEU A 331 10.30 -2.28 22.66
C LEU A 331 10.73 -1.34 21.53
N ARG A 332 10.19 -1.52 20.32
CA ARG A 332 10.49 -0.66 19.18
C ARG A 332 9.96 0.75 19.36
N LEU A 333 8.74 0.91 19.85
CA LEU A 333 8.16 2.22 20.17
C LEU A 333 8.97 2.94 21.26
N ARG A 334 9.36 2.23 22.33
CA ARG A 334 10.25 2.79 23.37
C ARG A 334 11.61 3.23 22.84
N LEU A 335 12.17 2.49 21.87
CA LEU A 335 13.42 2.90 21.22
C LEU A 335 13.21 4.18 20.42
N LEU A 336 12.14 4.24 19.64
CA LEU A 336 11.81 5.36 18.74
C LEU A 336 11.35 6.62 19.48
N SER A 337 11.04 6.54 20.78
CA SER A 337 10.76 7.70 21.64
C SER A 337 12.03 8.31 22.25
N LEU A 338 13.20 7.69 22.10
CA LEU A 338 14.45 8.23 22.64
C LEU A 338 15.00 9.38 21.76
N PRO A 339 15.61 10.42 22.33
CA PRO A 339 16.13 11.57 21.57
C PRO A 339 17.06 11.20 20.41
N GLN A 340 17.88 10.15 20.55
CA GLN A 340 18.84 9.69 19.54
C GLN A 340 18.20 8.85 18.41
N TYR A 341 16.95 8.42 18.56
CA TYR A 341 16.24 7.56 17.60
C TYR A 341 14.82 8.06 17.32
N ARG A 342 14.56 9.36 17.52
CA ARG A 342 13.25 9.98 17.33
C ARG A 342 12.64 9.51 16.01
N LEU A 343 11.38 9.09 16.07
CA LEU A 343 10.68 8.52 14.91
C LEU A 343 10.72 9.46 13.71
N SER A 344 10.53 10.76 13.93
CA SER A 344 10.65 11.79 12.89
C SER A 344 11.98 11.77 12.14
N ASP A 345 13.11 11.69 12.84
CA ASP A 345 14.45 11.70 12.24
C ASP A 345 14.75 10.41 11.48
N VAL A 346 14.35 9.28 12.05
CA VAL A 346 14.47 7.97 11.38
C VAL A 346 13.59 7.91 10.14
N MET A 347 12.38 8.48 10.21
CA MET A 347 11.46 8.58 9.08
C MET A 347 12.03 9.48 7.99
N ARG A 348 12.55 10.66 8.34
CA ARG A 348 13.19 11.60 7.39
C ARG A 348 14.35 10.92 6.64
N ALA A 349 15.25 10.25 7.36
CA ALA A 349 16.38 9.53 6.76
C ALA A 349 15.92 8.37 5.85
N SER A 350 14.88 7.64 6.25
CA SER A 350 14.31 6.56 5.45
C SER A 350 13.67 7.10 4.16
N LEU A 351 12.88 8.18 4.24
CA LEU A 351 12.21 8.78 3.08
C LEU A 351 13.17 9.48 2.11
N PHE A 352 14.33 9.95 2.60
CA PHE A 352 15.37 10.55 1.75
C PHE A 352 15.87 9.59 0.65
N SER A 353 15.78 8.27 0.90
CA SER A 353 16.17 7.25 -0.08
C SER A 353 15.15 7.01 -1.20
N ASP A 354 13.93 7.56 -1.11
CA ASP A 354 12.93 7.38 -2.16
C ASP A 354 13.23 8.26 -3.39
N PRO A 355 13.08 7.75 -4.63
CA PRO A 355 13.38 8.51 -5.84
C PRO A 355 12.58 9.80 -6.05
N LEU A 356 11.40 9.96 -5.45
CA LEU A 356 10.66 11.24 -5.51
C LEU A 356 11.23 12.31 -4.60
N HIS A 357 12.11 11.97 -3.64
CA HIS A 357 12.72 12.95 -2.75
C HIS A 357 13.52 14.03 -3.52
N ARG A 358 14.05 13.68 -4.70
CA ARG A 358 14.74 14.64 -5.59
C ARG A 358 13.83 15.74 -6.16
N VAL A 359 12.51 15.52 -6.15
CA VAL A 359 11.51 16.49 -6.61
C VAL A 359 11.08 17.35 -5.43
N ALA A 360 10.66 16.72 -4.34
CA ALA A 360 10.31 17.37 -3.08
C ALA A 360 10.29 16.34 -1.94
N PRO A 361 10.40 16.78 -0.66
CA PRO A 361 10.17 15.91 0.49
C PRO A 361 8.81 15.20 0.44
N LEU A 362 8.77 13.90 0.76
CA LEU A 362 7.54 13.09 0.70
C LEU A 362 6.52 13.42 1.80
N LEU A 363 7.00 13.85 2.97
CA LEU A 363 6.20 14.38 4.05
C LEU A 363 6.70 15.79 4.39
N SER A 364 5.78 16.68 4.73
CA SER A 364 6.13 18.00 5.25
C SER A 364 6.77 17.89 6.64
N GLU A 365 7.56 18.88 7.03
CA GLU A 365 8.15 18.93 8.38
C GLU A 365 7.10 18.88 9.51
N PRO A 366 5.93 19.54 9.39
CA PRO A 366 4.84 19.35 10.37
C PRO A 366 4.37 17.89 10.51
N HIS A 367 4.23 17.13 9.41
CA HIS A 367 3.90 15.70 9.48
C HIS A 367 4.98 14.88 10.16
N LEU A 368 6.26 15.19 9.90
CA LEU A 368 7.37 14.52 10.60
C LEU A 368 7.35 14.84 12.09
N ALA A 369 7.10 16.10 12.46
CA ALA A 369 7.02 16.52 13.86
C ALA A 369 5.89 15.81 14.61
N ALA A 370 4.71 15.65 13.99
CA ALA A 370 3.55 14.96 14.57
C ALA A 370 3.75 13.45 14.82
N LEU A 371 4.81 12.84 14.28
CA LEU A 371 5.14 11.43 14.56
C LEU A 371 5.81 11.21 15.93
N ASN A 372 6.32 12.28 16.57
CA ASN A 372 6.94 12.20 17.89
C ASN A 372 5.92 12.41 18.99
#